data_AF-A0A7S2H8C2-F1
#
_entry.id   AF-A0A7S2H8C2-F1
#
_cell.length_a   1.000
_cell.length_b   1.000
_cell.length_c   1.000
_cell.angle_alpha   90.00
_cell.angle_beta   90.00
_cell.angle_gamma   90.00
#
_symmetry.space_group_name_H-M   'P 1'
#
loop_
_entity.id
_entity.type
_entity.pdbx_description
1 polymer ?
#
loop_
_entity_poly.entity_id
_entity_poly.type
_entity_poly.pdbx_seq_one_letter_code
_entity_poly.pdbx_strand_id
1 'polypeptide(L)'
;GSEVVIIDDPFGSVDAPTACVLLDRLLLGPLLRDRTRVVVLQPDDERLRKFDRVLVLDEGRIVEQGPPAQVLATEAYQKILSSRKEGELQGESPQARAPANSIERIKEDNRAMKIKLRDEDYEIRPTMAMIRQYCQIGRYRNILNTCVLYCMQIFIWLLCDMVLANWTNAIAFSGGAVDDRYYILAYIFWLGIGSCIWPVVWKLGMWFTLSISKEILGLMLSKILHAPIDKFFDKHPIGRIMNRMVGDIAAVDFQLFMKTTGTIAVIYYTIIPVLYVHCVVPWFFSLLALPLYYLIGTLCLRYWNACVPFRYCATNARSEVNSIVGEVMGSNAVIRAYGDQERITLDMCDAVDNELKADLNGQRVLKRWLINRVVCLWSFYTTSTYIVGLLNTDHLGAGTLGLCLSMLLVIEALIEPNMENAT
;
A
#
# COMPACT_ATOMS: atom_id res chain seq x y z
N GLY A 1 -10.60 -21.73 -35.19
CA GLY A 1 -9.19 -22.12 -35.03
C GLY A 1 -8.38 -21.52 -36.16
N SER A 2 -7.17 -21.04 -35.89
CA SER A 2 -6.36 -20.18 -36.77
C SER A 2 -5.82 -20.88 -38.03
N GLU A 3 -5.97 -20.28 -39.21
CA GLU A 3 -5.55 -20.88 -40.49
C GLU A 3 -4.02 -21.04 -40.62
N VAL A 4 -3.28 -20.11 -40.03
CA VAL A 4 -1.82 -20.10 -39.97
C VAL A 4 -1.37 -20.28 -38.52
N VAL A 5 -0.36 -21.12 -38.31
CA VAL A 5 0.26 -21.37 -37.01
C VAL A 5 1.76 -21.10 -37.14
N ILE A 6 2.24 -20.12 -36.38
CA ILE A 6 3.66 -19.76 -36.31
C ILE A 6 4.19 -20.29 -34.97
N ILE A 7 5.29 -21.03 -35.03
CA ILE A 7 5.88 -21.69 -33.87
C ILE A 7 7.37 -21.38 -33.87
N ASP A 8 7.83 -20.72 -32.81
CA ASP A 8 9.22 -20.33 -32.62
C ASP A 8 9.92 -21.30 -31.66
N ASP A 9 10.94 -21.99 -32.14
CA ASP A 9 11.74 -23.02 -31.46
C ASP A 9 10.97 -23.96 -30.49
N PRO A 10 10.05 -24.81 -31.00
CA PRO A 10 9.18 -25.64 -30.15
C PRO A 10 9.91 -26.72 -29.33
N PHE A 11 11.18 -26.99 -29.62
CA PHE A 11 11.91 -28.12 -29.04
C PHE A 11 13.07 -27.70 -28.12
N GLY A 12 13.38 -26.41 -28.01
CA GLY A 12 14.58 -25.92 -27.32
C GLY A 12 14.68 -26.28 -25.82
N SER A 13 13.57 -26.61 -25.16
CA SER A 13 13.54 -26.95 -23.72
C SER A 13 13.03 -28.36 -23.42
N VAL A 14 12.96 -29.23 -24.43
CA VAL A 14 12.30 -30.54 -24.35
C VAL A 14 13.30 -31.66 -24.65
N ASP A 15 13.21 -32.78 -23.93
CA ASP A 15 14.04 -33.95 -24.17
C ASP A 15 13.72 -34.60 -25.52
N ALA A 16 14.72 -35.27 -26.12
CA ALA A 16 14.60 -35.81 -27.47
C ALA A 16 13.39 -36.74 -27.70
N PRO A 17 13.04 -37.68 -26.78
CA PRO A 17 11.83 -38.49 -26.92
C PRO A 17 10.54 -37.67 -26.97
N THR A 18 10.39 -36.69 -26.08
CA THR A 18 9.20 -35.84 -26.02
C THR A 18 9.13 -34.92 -27.25
N ALA A 19 10.26 -34.41 -27.73
CA ALA A 19 10.33 -33.65 -28.96
C ALA A 19 9.84 -34.47 -30.18
N CYS A 20 10.22 -35.75 -30.28
CA CYS A 20 9.71 -36.64 -31.33
C CYS A 20 8.19 -36.82 -31.25
N VAL A 21 7.64 -36.99 -30.04
CA VAL A 21 6.18 -37.09 -29.85
C VAL A 21 5.47 -35.81 -30.27
N LEU A 22 5.99 -34.63 -29.90
CA LEU A 22 5.44 -33.35 -30.30
C LEU A 22 5.52 -33.16 -31.83
N LEU A 23 6.62 -33.52 -32.46
CA LEU A 23 6.77 -33.45 -33.91
C LEU A 23 5.75 -34.34 -34.62
N ASP A 24 5.67 -35.62 -34.26
CA ASP A 24 4.87 -36.60 -34.99
C ASP A 24 3.37 -36.49 -34.67
N ARG A 25 2.99 -36.16 -33.42
CA ARG A 25 1.57 -36.12 -33.00
C ARG A 25 0.94 -34.74 -33.00
N LEU A 26 1.71 -33.66 -32.83
CA LEU A 26 1.17 -32.29 -32.81
C LEU A 26 1.44 -31.59 -34.15
N LEU A 27 2.72 -31.42 -34.52
CA LEU A 27 3.09 -30.65 -35.73
C LEU A 27 2.66 -31.36 -37.01
N LEU A 28 3.01 -32.63 -37.16
CA LEU A 28 2.66 -33.47 -38.31
C LEU A 28 1.36 -34.27 -38.10
N GLY A 29 0.80 -34.19 -36.90
CA GLY A 29 -0.39 -34.94 -36.53
C GLY A 29 -1.70 -34.37 -37.08
N PRO A 30 -2.83 -35.04 -36.79
CA PRO A 30 -4.14 -34.69 -37.36
C PRO A 30 -4.66 -33.32 -36.92
N LEU A 31 -4.16 -32.77 -35.81
CA LEU A 31 -4.63 -31.49 -35.25
C LEU A 31 -4.24 -30.28 -36.11
N LEU A 32 -3.12 -30.35 -36.83
CA LEU A 32 -2.57 -29.26 -37.65
C LEU A 32 -2.43 -29.64 -39.14
N ARG A 33 -2.98 -30.79 -39.55
CA ARG A 33 -2.78 -31.37 -40.89
C ARG A 33 -3.22 -30.45 -42.03
N ASP A 34 -4.35 -29.76 -41.85
CA ASP A 34 -4.94 -28.89 -42.88
C ASP A 34 -4.68 -27.39 -42.61
N ARG A 35 -3.61 -27.07 -41.88
CA ARG A 35 -3.25 -25.69 -41.52
C ARG A 35 -1.86 -25.34 -42.05
N THR A 36 -1.66 -24.06 -42.39
CA THR A 36 -0.33 -23.58 -42.76
C THR A 36 0.52 -23.47 -41.50
N ARG A 37 1.64 -24.19 -41.46
CA ARG A 37 2.55 -24.24 -40.32
C ARG A 37 3.86 -23.60 -40.72
N VAL A 38 4.27 -22.56 -40.00
CA VAL A 38 5.59 -21.96 -40.11
C VAL A 38 6.32 -22.23 -38.81
N VAL A 39 7.36 -23.06 -38.88
CA VAL A 39 8.10 -23.49 -37.69
C VAL A 39 9.54 -23.03 -37.84
N VAL A 40 10.02 -22.26 -36.87
CA VAL A 40 11.43 -21.92 -36.74
C VAL A 40 12.10 -23.02 -35.92
N LEU A 41 13.15 -23.61 -36.46
CA LEU A 41 13.86 -24.73 -35.86
C LEU A 41 15.35 -24.46 -35.88
N GLN A 42 16.03 -24.92 -34.85
CA GLN A 42 17.48 -25.07 -34.89
C GLN A 42 17.88 -26.12 -35.94
N PRO A 43 19.08 -26.04 -36.54
CA PRO A 43 19.53 -26.95 -37.59
C PRO A 43 19.52 -28.41 -37.11
N ASP A 44 18.66 -29.24 -37.70
CA ASP A 44 18.53 -30.67 -37.40
C ASP A 44 18.05 -31.41 -38.67
N ASP A 45 18.96 -32.16 -39.28
CA ASP A 45 18.73 -32.84 -40.56
C ASP A 45 17.58 -33.84 -40.50
N GLU A 46 17.39 -34.56 -39.39
CA GLU A 46 16.36 -35.59 -39.28
C GLU A 46 14.97 -34.98 -39.19
N ARG A 47 14.84 -33.88 -38.44
CA ARG A 47 13.56 -33.18 -38.27
C ARG A 47 13.18 -32.39 -39.51
N LEU A 48 14.12 -31.67 -40.11
CA LEU A 48 13.87 -30.81 -41.27
C LEU A 48 13.42 -31.58 -42.51
N ARG A 49 13.85 -32.84 -42.67
CA ARG A 49 13.41 -33.73 -43.76
C ARG A 49 11.91 -34.02 -43.76
N LYS A 50 11.22 -33.88 -42.63
CA LYS A 50 9.78 -34.14 -42.50
C LYS A 50 8.89 -32.96 -42.94
N PHE A 51 9.49 -31.81 -43.28
CA PHE A 51 8.75 -30.61 -43.71
C PHE A 51 8.69 -30.50 -45.23
N ASP A 52 7.68 -29.80 -45.75
CA ASP A 52 7.45 -29.69 -47.20
C ASP A 52 8.45 -28.74 -47.88
N ARG A 53 8.84 -27.66 -47.18
CA ARG A 53 9.80 -26.64 -47.64
C ARG A 53 10.65 -26.15 -46.48
N VAL A 54 11.92 -25.85 -46.77
CA VAL A 54 12.89 -25.28 -45.84
C VAL A 54 13.39 -23.95 -46.41
N LEU A 55 13.57 -22.96 -45.54
CA LEU A 55 14.18 -21.67 -45.85
C LEU A 55 15.39 -21.47 -44.94
N VAL A 56 16.50 -21.02 -45.51
CA VAL A 56 17.72 -20.68 -44.77
C VAL A 56 17.86 -19.18 -44.72
N LEU A 57 17.97 -18.64 -43.50
CA LEU A 57 18.16 -17.22 -43.25
C LEU A 57 19.60 -16.97 -42.79
N ASP A 58 20.33 -16.08 -43.46
CA ASP A 58 21.65 -15.58 -43.04
C ASP A 58 21.64 -14.05 -43.07
N GLU A 59 22.16 -13.40 -42.03
CA GLU A 59 22.20 -11.93 -41.89
C GLU A 59 20.87 -11.20 -42.23
N GLY A 60 19.73 -11.80 -41.86
CA GLY A 60 18.40 -11.22 -42.10
C GLY A 60 17.89 -11.34 -43.54
N ARG A 61 18.56 -12.13 -44.40
CA ARG A 61 18.16 -12.41 -45.79
C ARG A 61 17.94 -13.90 -46.00
N ILE A 62 16.99 -14.24 -46.88
CA ILE A 62 16.79 -15.63 -47.32
C ILE A 62 17.89 -15.95 -48.33
N VAL A 63 18.79 -16.88 -47.99
CA VAL A 63 19.90 -17.29 -48.85
C VAL A 63 19.49 -18.47 -49.73
N GLU A 64 18.75 -19.43 -49.16
CA GLU A 64 18.30 -20.63 -49.86
C GLU A 64 16.85 -20.96 -49.50
N GLN A 65 16.10 -21.49 -50.45
CA GLN A 65 14.73 -21.98 -50.22
C GLN A 65 14.38 -23.13 -51.17
N GLY A 66 13.68 -24.14 -50.68
CA GLY A 66 13.33 -25.29 -51.51
C GLY A 66 12.86 -26.51 -50.73
N PRO A 67 12.70 -27.66 -51.39
CA PRO A 67 12.49 -28.95 -50.73
C PRO A 67 13.68 -29.28 -49.81
N PRO A 68 13.47 -29.96 -48.67
CA PRO A 68 14.54 -30.25 -47.71
C PRO A 68 15.77 -30.90 -48.34
N ALA A 69 15.58 -31.85 -49.27
CA ALA A 69 16.67 -32.55 -49.92
C ALA A 69 17.63 -31.65 -50.72
N GLN A 70 17.13 -30.52 -51.26
CA GLN A 70 17.95 -29.57 -52.02
C GLN A 70 18.67 -28.59 -51.08
N VAL A 71 17.95 -28.06 -50.09
CA VAL A 71 18.45 -27.02 -49.17
C VAL A 71 19.48 -27.57 -48.18
N LEU A 72 19.29 -28.80 -47.69
CA LEU A 72 20.23 -29.45 -46.76
C LEU A 72 21.60 -29.76 -47.41
N ALA A 73 21.66 -29.82 -48.75
CA ALA A 73 22.90 -30.06 -49.49
C ALA A 73 23.68 -28.78 -49.79
N THR A 74 23.09 -27.60 -49.59
CA THR A 74 23.72 -26.33 -49.94
C THR A 74 24.78 -25.90 -48.92
N GLU A 75 25.85 -25.27 -49.40
CA GLU A 75 26.93 -24.73 -48.55
C GLU A 75 26.41 -23.76 -47.48
N ALA A 76 25.37 -22.98 -47.80
CA ALA A 76 24.73 -22.04 -46.88
C ALA A 76 24.15 -22.75 -45.63
N TYR A 77 23.51 -23.91 -45.79
CA TYR A 77 23.00 -24.69 -44.66
C TYR A 77 24.12 -25.37 -43.88
N GLN A 78 25.11 -25.92 -44.58
CA GLN A 78 26.26 -26.58 -43.94
C GLN A 78 27.06 -25.61 -43.07
N LYS A 79 27.22 -24.36 -43.50
CA LYS A 79 27.86 -23.28 -42.73
C LYS A 79 27.16 -23.03 -41.39
N ILE A 80 25.83 -23.07 -41.35
CA ILE A 80 25.03 -22.89 -40.13
C ILE A 80 25.13 -24.13 -39.22
N LEU A 81 25.14 -25.32 -39.83
CA LEU A 81 25.31 -26.58 -39.09
C LEU A 81 26.70 -26.67 -38.43
N SER A 82 27.76 -26.22 -39.11
CA SER A 82 29.12 -26.17 -38.54
C SER A 82 29.25 -25.14 -37.42
N SER A 83 28.68 -23.94 -37.57
CA SER A 83 28.72 -22.92 -36.51
C SER A 83 28.00 -23.37 -35.23
N ARG A 84 26.95 -24.19 -35.36
CA ARG A 84 26.27 -24.80 -34.21
C ARG A 84 27.16 -25.80 -33.48
N LYS A 85 27.81 -26.71 -34.21
CA LYS A 85 28.70 -27.72 -33.62
C LYS A 85 29.86 -27.05 -32.86
N GLU A 86 30.37 -25.93 -33.37
CA GLU A 86 31.40 -25.12 -32.69
C GLU A 86 30.85 -24.40 -31.44
N GLY A 87 29.62 -23.88 -31.48
CA GLY A 87 28.96 -23.26 -30.33
C GLY A 87 28.62 -24.24 -29.21
N GLU A 88 28.21 -25.48 -29.54
CA GLU A 88 27.99 -26.57 -28.58
C GLU A 88 29.31 -27.07 -27.95
N LEU A 89 30.45 -26.90 -28.64
CA LEU A 89 31.79 -27.24 -28.14
C LEU A 89 32.39 -26.16 -27.20
N GLN A 90 31.90 -24.91 -27.27
CA GLN A 90 32.40 -23.79 -26.46
C GLN A 90 31.46 -23.38 -25.30
N GLY A 91 30.21 -23.82 -25.31
CA GLY A 91 29.26 -23.58 -24.23
C GLY A 91 29.03 -24.81 -23.36
N GLU A 92 29.63 -24.86 -22.17
CA GLU A 92 29.10 -25.68 -21.08
C GLU A 92 27.65 -25.25 -20.82
N SER A 93 26.70 -25.99 -21.37
CA SER A 93 25.34 -25.97 -20.87
C SER A 93 25.37 -26.56 -19.45
N PRO A 94 24.81 -25.90 -18.43
CA PRO A 94 24.56 -26.55 -17.15
C PRO A 94 23.55 -27.66 -17.43
N GLN A 95 24.03 -28.90 -17.54
CA GLN A 95 23.16 -30.05 -17.38
C GLN A 95 22.59 -29.96 -15.97
N ALA A 96 21.36 -29.45 -15.87
CA ALA A 96 20.53 -29.61 -14.71
C ALA A 96 20.34 -31.12 -14.49
N ARG A 97 21.18 -31.71 -13.64
CA ARG A 97 20.90 -32.98 -12.98
C ARG A 97 19.70 -32.76 -12.07
N ALA A 98 18.49 -32.83 -12.63
CA ALA A 98 17.32 -33.15 -11.85
C ALA A 98 17.41 -34.64 -11.51
N PRO A 99 17.33 -35.04 -10.22
CA PRO A 99 17.26 -36.44 -9.87
C PRO A 99 15.97 -37.05 -10.45
N ALA A 100 16.16 -38.08 -11.27
CA ALA A 100 15.09 -38.96 -11.69
C ALA A 100 14.58 -39.71 -10.44
N ASN A 101 13.44 -39.27 -9.90
CA ASN A 101 12.51 -40.12 -9.15
C ASN A 101 11.15 -39.42 -8.97
N SER A 102 10.09 -40.21 -9.15
CA SER A 102 8.66 -39.92 -8.94
C SER A 102 7.97 -38.95 -9.90
N ILE A 103 7.51 -39.49 -11.04
CA ILE A 103 6.27 -39.01 -11.68
C ILE A 103 5.11 -39.61 -10.86
N GLU A 104 4.87 -39.07 -9.67
CA GLU A 104 3.55 -39.13 -9.06
C GLU A 104 2.74 -37.93 -9.52
N ARG A 105 1.48 -38.18 -9.84
CA ARG A 105 0.53 -37.28 -10.45
C ARG A 105 0.39 -35.96 -9.67
N ILE A 106 1.10 -34.90 -10.08
CA ILE A 106 0.72 -33.53 -9.73
C ILE A 106 -0.35 -33.09 -10.74
N LYS A 107 -1.58 -33.53 -10.50
CA LYS A 107 -2.78 -33.03 -11.19
C LYS A 107 -3.63 -32.11 -10.30
N GLU A 108 -3.07 -31.68 -9.17
CA GLU A 108 -3.67 -30.68 -8.30
C GLU A 108 -2.69 -29.53 -8.11
N ASP A 109 -3.22 -28.32 -8.00
CA ASP A 109 -2.58 -27.12 -7.46
C ASP A 109 -1.84 -26.09 -8.35
N ASN A 110 -1.97 -26.12 -9.68
CA ASN A 110 -1.70 -24.88 -10.44
C ASN A 110 -2.70 -23.75 -10.13
N ARG A 111 -3.91 -24.11 -9.66
CA ARG A 111 -4.84 -23.13 -9.10
C ARG A 111 -4.39 -22.67 -7.71
N ALA A 112 -3.83 -23.55 -6.87
CA ALA A 112 -3.36 -23.15 -5.54
C ALA A 112 -2.05 -22.35 -5.55
N MET A 113 -1.19 -22.48 -6.56
CA MET A 113 0.02 -21.66 -6.65
C MET A 113 -0.27 -20.20 -7.05
N LYS A 114 -1.32 -19.96 -7.85
CA LYS A 114 -1.85 -18.60 -8.07
C LYS A 114 -2.67 -18.07 -6.88
N ILE A 115 -3.23 -18.95 -6.04
CA ILE A 115 -4.05 -18.59 -4.87
C ILE A 115 -3.20 -18.33 -3.61
N LYS A 116 -2.10 -19.06 -3.38
CA LYS A 116 -1.28 -18.95 -2.14
C LYS A 116 -0.39 -17.71 -2.04
N LEU A 117 -0.15 -16.98 -3.13
CA LEU A 117 0.57 -15.69 -3.05
C LEU A 117 -0.30 -14.57 -2.44
N ARG A 118 -1.61 -14.81 -2.23
CA ARG A 118 -2.64 -13.80 -1.92
C ARG A 118 -3.26 -13.94 -0.52
N ASP A 119 -2.90 -14.99 0.24
CA ASP A 119 -3.48 -15.28 1.57
C ASP A 119 -3.00 -14.34 2.69
N GLU A 120 -1.88 -13.62 2.50
CA GLU A 120 -1.38 -12.63 3.47
C GLU A 120 -2.08 -11.26 3.37
N ASP A 121 -2.82 -10.99 2.28
CA ASP A 121 -3.53 -9.73 2.07
C ASP A 121 -4.95 -9.75 2.64
N TYR A 122 -5.32 -10.71 3.51
CA TYR A 122 -6.61 -10.73 4.20
C TYR A 122 -6.90 -9.38 4.89
N GLU A 123 -8.15 -9.09 5.28
CA GLU A 123 -8.48 -7.92 6.11
C GLU A 123 -7.61 -7.90 7.39
N ILE A 124 -6.40 -7.32 7.34
CA ILE A 124 -5.53 -7.16 8.50
C ILE A 124 -6.15 -6.04 9.31
N ARG A 125 -7.07 -6.42 10.19
CA ARG A 125 -7.54 -5.53 11.24
C ARG A 125 -6.36 -5.29 12.17
N PRO A 126 -5.98 -4.02 12.43
CA PRO A 126 -4.92 -3.75 13.38
C PRO A 126 -5.32 -4.34 14.73
N THR A 127 -4.52 -5.27 15.23
CA THR A 127 -4.76 -5.88 16.55
C THR A 127 -4.00 -5.12 17.62
N MET A 128 -4.53 -5.12 18.83
CA MET A 128 -3.81 -4.55 19.99
C MET A 128 -2.46 -5.25 20.24
N ALA A 129 -2.32 -6.50 19.80
CA ALA A 129 -1.06 -7.23 19.83
C ALA A 129 -0.01 -6.59 18.92
N MET A 130 -0.38 -6.12 17.72
CA MET A 130 0.54 -5.42 16.82
C MET A 130 1.03 -4.11 17.45
N ILE A 131 0.12 -3.28 17.96
CA ILE A 131 0.49 -2.02 18.64
C ILE A 131 1.45 -2.31 19.80
N ARG A 132 1.15 -3.36 20.60
CA ARG A 132 2.00 -3.80 21.70
C ARG A 132 3.40 -4.18 21.25
N GLN A 133 3.53 -4.89 20.12
CA GLN A 133 4.84 -5.24 19.55
C GLN A 133 5.62 -4.01 19.11
N TYR A 134 5.00 -3.08 18.39
CA TYR A 134 5.65 -1.82 17.99
C TYR A 134 6.11 -1.00 19.20
N CYS A 135 5.28 -0.90 20.25
CA CYS A 135 5.67 -0.23 21.49
C CYS A 135 6.78 -0.97 22.26
N GLN A 136 6.82 -2.30 22.20
CA GLN A 136 7.91 -3.10 22.78
C GLN A 136 9.24 -2.83 22.05
N ILE A 137 9.24 -2.90 20.72
CA ILE A 137 10.42 -2.67 19.88
C ILE A 137 10.92 -1.22 20.05
N GLY A 138 10.00 -0.25 20.00
CA GLY A 138 10.32 1.18 20.20
C GLY A 138 10.63 1.56 21.65
N ARG A 139 10.50 0.61 22.59
CA ARG A 139 10.62 0.76 24.04
C ARG A 139 9.52 1.63 24.66
N TYR A 140 8.74 1.06 25.58
CA TYR A 140 7.64 1.75 26.27
C TYR A 140 8.04 3.08 26.91
N ARG A 141 9.25 3.18 27.45
CA ARG A 141 9.74 4.42 28.07
C ARG A 141 9.75 5.59 27.08
N ASN A 142 10.10 5.33 25.83
CA ASN A 142 10.27 6.39 24.83
C ASN A 142 8.91 6.94 24.41
N ILE A 143 7.95 6.07 24.09
CA ILE A 143 6.58 6.48 23.76
C ILE A 143 5.89 7.15 24.95
N LEU A 144 6.09 6.66 26.18
CA LEU A 144 5.54 7.29 27.38
C LEU A 144 6.09 8.70 27.58
N ASN A 145 7.41 8.89 27.45
CA ASN A 145 8.03 10.21 27.55
C ASN A 145 7.50 11.17 26.47
N THR A 146 7.33 10.69 25.24
CA THR A 146 6.73 11.49 24.15
C THR A 146 5.30 11.89 24.49
N CYS A 147 4.44 10.95 24.92
CA CYS A 147 3.05 11.25 25.28
C CYS A 147 2.95 12.25 26.44
N VAL A 148 3.73 12.06 27.50
CA VAL A 148 3.72 12.95 28.67
C VAL A 148 4.18 14.36 28.31
N LEU A 149 5.28 14.51 27.56
CA LEU A 149 5.77 15.82 27.17
C LEU A 149 4.86 16.49 26.15
N TYR A 150 4.23 15.74 25.24
CA TYR A 150 3.23 16.28 24.33
C TYR A 150 2.01 16.80 25.11
N CYS A 151 1.51 16.02 26.07
CA CYS A 151 0.42 16.44 26.96
C CYS A 151 0.78 17.71 27.74
N MET A 152 1.97 17.74 28.33
CA MET A 152 2.49 18.91 29.05
C MET A 152 2.59 20.13 28.14
N GLN A 153 3.05 19.93 26.90
CA GLN A 153 3.16 20.99 25.93
C GLN A 153 1.80 21.61 25.61
N ILE A 154 0.80 20.80 25.25
CA ILE A 154 -0.55 21.30 24.94
C ILE A 154 -1.17 21.97 26.15
N PHE A 155 -0.93 21.45 27.36
CA PHE A 155 -1.38 22.09 28.59
C PHE A 155 -0.73 23.47 28.81
N ILE A 156 0.55 23.63 28.49
CA ILE A 156 1.25 24.93 28.57
C ILE A 156 0.71 25.93 27.55
N TRP A 157 0.38 25.47 26.33
CA TRP A 157 -0.31 26.31 25.35
C TRP A 157 -1.69 26.76 25.86
N LEU A 158 -2.46 25.86 26.48
CA LEU A 158 -3.72 26.22 27.13
C LEU A 158 -3.51 27.29 28.23
N LEU A 159 -2.48 27.16 29.08
CA LEU A 159 -2.16 28.18 30.09
C LEU A 159 -1.81 29.54 29.46
N CYS A 160 -1.09 29.53 28.34
CA CYS A 160 -0.77 30.72 27.56
C CYS A 160 -2.07 31.42 27.09
N ASP A 161 -3.00 30.65 26.53
CA ASP A 161 -4.28 31.19 26.06
C ASP A 161 -5.19 31.65 27.21
N MET A 162 -5.15 30.96 28.36
CA MET A 162 -5.87 31.38 29.57
C MET A 162 -5.38 32.72 30.12
N VAL A 163 -4.08 33.03 30.03
CA VAL A 163 -3.55 34.35 30.39
C VAL A 163 -4.16 35.42 29.48
N LEU A 164 -4.26 35.17 28.19
CA LEU A 164 -4.87 36.08 27.23
C LEU A 164 -6.38 36.28 27.50
N ALA A 165 -7.10 35.19 27.81
CA ALA A 165 -8.50 35.25 28.20
C ALA A 165 -8.71 36.07 29.48
N ASN A 166 -7.87 35.87 30.49
CA ASN A 166 -7.93 36.63 31.75
C ASN A 166 -7.56 38.09 31.58
N TRP A 167 -6.58 38.41 30.72
CA TRP A 167 -6.22 39.78 30.39
C TRP A 167 -7.40 40.52 29.73
N THR A 168 -8.05 39.85 28.77
CA THR A 168 -9.24 40.37 28.08
C THR A 168 -10.39 40.61 29.07
N ASN A 169 -10.62 39.69 30.00
CA ASN A 169 -11.62 39.86 31.06
C ASN A 169 -11.29 41.08 31.94
N ALA A 170 -10.04 41.22 32.39
CA ALA A 170 -9.63 42.33 33.25
C ALA A 170 -9.86 43.69 32.59
N ILE A 171 -9.54 43.82 31.28
CA ILE A 171 -9.78 45.04 30.50
C ILE A 171 -11.27 45.36 30.44
N ALA A 172 -12.11 44.34 30.20
CA ALA A 172 -13.56 44.50 30.09
C ALA A 172 -14.19 44.94 31.42
N PHE A 173 -13.73 44.41 32.56
CA PHE A 173 -14.26 44.76 33.88
C PHE A 173 -13.75 46.11 34.41
N SER A 174 -12.51 46.50 34.12
CA SER A 174 -11.90 47.73 34.65
C SER A 174 -12.08 48.97 33.75
N GLY A 175 -12.71 48.82 32.57
CA GLY A 175 -12.84 49.91 31.60
C GLY A 175 -11.50 50.35 31.00
N GLY A 176 -10.50 49.45 30.94
CA GLY A 176 -9.19 49.70 30.34
C GLY A 176 -8.08 50.16 31.29
N ALA A 177 -8.36 50.32 32.58
CA ALA A 177 -7.35 50.65 33.59
C ALA A 177 -6.73 49.36 34.18
N VAL A 178 -5.88 48.66 33.41
CA VAL A 178 -5.18 47.42 33.84
C VAL A 178 -3.67 47.59 33.70
N ASP A 179 -2.91 46.96 34.61
CA ASP A 179 -1.45 46.84 34.42
C ASP A 179 -1.12 45.74 33.40
N ASP A 180 -0.94 46.14 32.15
CA ASP A 180 -0.65 45.24 31.03
C ASP A 180 0.69 44.49 31.20
N ARG A 181 1.63 45.04 31.99
CA ARG A 181 2.96 44.44 32.14
C ARG A 181 2.90 43.05 32.74
N TYR A 182 2.03 42.85 33.73
CA TYR A 182 1.83 41.54 34.37
C TYR A 182 1.38 40.48 33.37
N TYR A 183 0.37 40.80 32.55
CA TYR A 183 -0.20 39.86 31.57
C TYR A 183 0.76 39.57 30.41
N ILE A 184 1.46 40.59 29.92
CA ILE A 184 2.46 40.42 28.85
C ILE A 184 3.61 39.52 29.32
N LEU A 185 4.13 39.75 30.53
CA LEU A 185 5.20 38.91 31.09
C LEU A 185 4.75 37.47 31.29
N ALA A 186 3.55 37.26 31.83
CA ALA A 186 2.98 35.93 31.99
C ALA A 186 2.76 35.22 30.64
N TYR A 187 2.27 35.93 29.62
CA TYR A 187 2.07 35.39 28.28
C TYR A 187 3.40 34.99 27.63
N ILE A 188 4.40 35.86 27.65
CA ILE A 188 5.74 35.57 27.10
C ILE A 188 6.40 34.40 27.83
N PHE A 189 6.19 34.29 29.15
CA PHE A 189 6.71 33.17 29.94
C PHE A 189 6.16 31.83 29.46
N TRP A 190 4.83 31.68 29.35
CA TRP A 190 4.23 30.42 28.88
C TRP A 190 4.54 30.14 27.41
N LEU A 191 4.52 31.17 26.55
CA LEU A 191 4.89 31.04 25.14
C LEU A 191 6.33 30.55 24.97
N GLY A 192 7.27 31.10 25.75
CA GLY A 192 8.67 30.72 25.73
C GLY A 192 8.87 29.26 26.14
N ILE A 193 8.25 28.84 27.25
CA ILE A 193 8.33 27.45 27.72
C ILE A 193 7.70 26.49 26.69
N GLY A 194 6.50 26.79 26.19
CA GLY A 194 5.81 25.97 25.19
C GLY A 194 6.63 25.80 23.91
N SER A 195 7.29 26.88 23.48
CA SER A 195 8.19 26.89 22.31
C SER A 195 9.46 26.07 22.55
N CYS A 196 10.05 26.13 23.75
CA CYS A 196 11.23 25.33 24.11
C CYS A 196 10.94 23.83 24.25
N ILE A 197 9.73 23.46 24.69
CA ILE A 197 9.33 22.05 24.84
C ILE A 197 9.06 21.40 23.47
N TRP A 198 8.54 22.14 22.49
CA TRP A 198 8.21 21.62 21.16
C TRP A 198 9.33 20.80 20.48
N PRO A 199 10.58 21.31 20.33
CA PRO A 199 11.64 20.54 19.70
C PRO A 199 12.07 19.31 20.53
N VAL A 200 11.91 19.36 21.86
CA VAL A 200 12.22 18.22 22.75
C VAL A 200 11.23 17.08 22.50
N VAL A 201 9.94 17.41 22.40
CA VAL A 201 8.87 16.46 22.06
C VAL A 201 9.13 15.81 20.69
N TRP A 202 9.44 16.62 19.68
CA TRP A 202 9.77 16.14 18.34
C TRP A 202 10.98 15.20 18.33
N LYS A 203 12.06 15.59 18.99
CA LYS A 203 13.27 14.76 19.12
C LYS A 203 12.95 13.40 19.76
N LEU A 204 12.19 13.38 20.85
CA LEU A 204 11.86 12.14 21.56
C LEU A 204 10.92 11.24 20.75
N GLY A 205 9.93 11.82 20.07
CA GLY A 205 9.07 11.09 19.13
C GLY A 205 9.87 10.46 17.98
N MET A 206 10.82 11.21 17.40
CA MET A 206 11.67 10.70 16.33
C MET A 206 12.60 9.60 16.84
N TRP A 207 13.11 9.73 18.07
CA TRP A 207 13.96 8.71 18.67
C TRP A 207 13.20 7.40 18.93
N PHE A 208 11.91 7.46 19.29
CA PHE A 208 11.04 6.30 19.40
C PHE A 208 10.91 5.55 18.06
N THR A 209 10.60 6.25 16.97
CA THR A 209 10.39 5.61 15.66
C THR A 209 11.69 5.14 15.01
N LEU A 210 12.79 5.89 15.15
CA LEU A 210 14.11 5.45 14.69
C LEU A 210 14.57 4.17 15.41
N SER A 211 14.22 4.02 16.70
CA SER A 211 14.50 2.79 17.43
C SER A 211 13.73 1.60 16.83
N ILE A 212 12.46 1.81 16.44
CA ILE A 212 11.65 0.79 15.77
C ILE A 212 12.27 0.38 14.44
N SER A 213 12.57 1.37 13.58
CA SER A 213 13.20 1.14 12.28
C SER A 213 14.46 0.30 12.38
N LYS A 214 15.40 0.73 13.24
CA LYS A 214 16.70 0.06 13.42
C LYS A 214 16.55 -1.40 13.87
N GLU A 215 15.67 -1.66 14.83
CA GLU A 215 15.45 -3.00 15.38
C GLU A 215 14.73 -3.91 14.36
N ILE A 216 13.70 -3.41 13.68
CA ILE A 216 12.98 -4.17 12.64
C ILE A 216 13.94 -4.54 11.50
N LEU A 217 14.73 -3.58 11.01
CA LEU A 217 15.71 -3.84 9.95
C LEU A 217 16.76 -4.86 10.39
N GLY A 218 17.30 -4.73 11.61
CA GLY A 218 18.29 -5.66 12.15
C GLY A 218 17.75 -7.08 12.33
N LEU A 219 16.53 -7.21 12.86
CA LEU A 219 15.84 -8.50 13.02
C LEU A 219 15.54 -9.13 11.67
N MET A 220 15.02 -8.35 10.72
CA MET A 220 14.67 -8.84 9.39
C MET A 220 15.92 -9.32 8.65
N LEU A 221 17.00 -8.53 8.65
CA LEU A 221 18.27 -8.89 8.00
C LEU A 221 18.85 -10.18 8.60
N SER A 222 18.88 -10.27 9.93
CA SER A 222 19.35 -11.48 10.61
C SER A 222 18.51 -12.71 10.26
N LYS A 223 17.18 -12.60 10.26
CA LYS A 223 16.27 -13.71 9.95
C LYS A 223 16.36 -14.15 8.48
N ILE A 224 16.51 -13.21 7.55
CA ILE A 224 16.65 -13.52 6.12
C ILE A 224 17.99 -14.20 5.84
N LEU A 225 19.10 -13.70 6.41
CA LEU A 225 20.43 -14.30 6.19
C LEU A 225 20.55 -15.72 6.75
N HIS A 226 19.78 -16.06 7.78
CA HIS A 226 19.74 -17.41 8.36
C HIS A 226 18.60 -18.27 7.79
N ALA A 227 17.84 -17.77 6.82
CA ALA A 227 16.73 -18.52 6.24
C ALA A 227 17.26 -19.63 5.30
N PRO A 228 16.69 -20.84 5.35
CA PRO A 228 17.09 -21.95 4.49
C PRO A 228 16.67 -21.73 3.02
N ILE A 229 17.56 -22.07 2.08
CA ILE A 229 17.34 -21.87 0.63
C ILE A 229 16.14 -22.69 0.14
N ASP A 230 16.12 -23.98 0.47
CA ASP A 230 15.11 -24.97 0.04
C ASP A 230 13.69 -24.69 0.57
N LYS A 231 13.57 -24.15 1.79
CA LYS A 231 12.26 -23.96 2.43
C LYS A 231 11.72 -22.54 2.31
N PHE A 232 12.58 -21.54 2.24
CA PHE A 232 12.18 -20.13 2.23
C PHE A 232 12.39 -19.49 0.86
N PHE A 233 13.62 -19.50 0.33
CA PHE A 233 13.93 -18.78 -0.91
C PHE A 233 13.31 -19.44 -2.15
N ASP A 234 13.21 -20.77 -2.19
CA ASP A 234 12.56 -21.48 -3.30
C ASP A 234 11.03 -21.29 -3.31
N LYS A 235 10.43 -20.96 -2.15
CA LYS A 235 8.98 -20.75 -2.03
C LYS A 235 8.54 -19.30 -2.18
N HIS A 236 9.44 -18.35 -1.94
CA HIS A 236 9.10 -16.92 -1.95
C HIS A 236 9.89 -16.21 -3.05
N PRO A 237 9.22 -15.54 -4.00
CA PRO A 237 9.92 -14.86 -5.08
C PRO A 237 10.81 -13.75 -4.52
N ILE A 238 12.06 -13.69 -4.99
CA ILE A 238 13.08 -12.71 -4.54
C ILE A 238 12.56 -11.27 -4.66
N GLY A 239 11.80 -10.96 -5.73
CA GLY A 239 11.19 -9.65 -5.93
C GLY A 239 10.23 -9.23 -4.80
N ARG A 240 9.49 -10.18 -4.21
CA ARG A 240 8.62 -9.90 -3.06
C ARG A 240 9.44 -9.57 -1.81
N ILE A 241 10.48 -10.36 -1.53
CA ILE A 241 11.37 -10.12 -0.40
C ILE A 241 11.97 -8.72 -0.53
N MET A 242 12.46 -8.37 -1.72
CA MET A 242 13.00 -7.04 -2.02
C MET A 242 11.96 -5.93 -1.80
N ASN A 243 10.73 -6.10 -2.30
CA ASN A 243 9.66 -5.12 -2.11
C ASN A 243 9.34 -4.88 -0.64
N ARG A 244 9.35 -5.92 0.21
CA ARG A 244 9.15 -5.76 1.66
C ARG A 244 10.33 -5.05 2.31
N MET A 245 11.56 -5.44 1.98
CA MET A 245 12.76 -4.82 2.56
C MET A 245 12.92 -3.35 2.19
N VAL A 246 12.45 -2.95 1.00
CA VAL A 246 12.59 -1.58 0.51
C VAL A 246 11.33 -0.77 0.83
N GLY A 247 10.17 -1.23 0.37
CA GLY A 247 8.90 -0.51 0.45
C GLY A 247 8.35 -0.42 1.87
N ASP A 248 8.23 -1.56 2.57
CA ASP A 248 7.62 -1.57 3.91
C ASP A 248 8.56 -0.91 4.93
N ILE A 249 9.87 -1.08 4.80
CA ILE A 249 10.85 -0.38 5.64
C ILE A 249 10.83 1.12 5.39
N ALA A 250 10.74 1.57 4.14
CA ALA A 250 10.57 2.99 3.85
C ALA A 250 9.29 3.56 4.49
N ALA A 251 8.20 2.79 4.54
CA ALA A 251 7.00 3.19 5.26
C ALA A 251 7.24 3.29 6.78
N VAL A 252 7.97 2.34 7.39
CA VAL A 252 8.38 2.40 8.80
C VAL A 252 9.28 3.60 9.08
N ASP A 253 10.20 3.93 8.17
CA ASP A 253 11.17 5.02 8.35
C ASP A 253 10.52 6.40 8.24
N PHE A 254 9.73 6.61 7.20
CA PHE A 254 9.24 7.95 6.85
C PHE A 254 7.79 8.20 7.28
N GLN A 255 6.92 7.18 7.27
CA GLN A 255 5.49 7.37 7.54
C GLN A 255 5.12 7.12 9.00
N LEU A 256 5.75 6.14 9.66
CA LEU A 256 5.39 5.76 11.03
C LEU A 256 5.51 6.93 12.02
N PHE A 257 6.56 7.74 11.89
CA PHE A 257 6.77 8.92 12.74
C PHE A 257 5.61 9.91 12.60
N MET A 258 5.32 10.34 11.37
CA MET A 258 4.28 11.34 11.12
C MET A 258 2.90 10.83 11.52
N LYS A 259 2.58 9.56 11.24
CA LYS A 259 1.29 8.97 11.62
C LYS A 259 1.15 8.77 13.13
N THR A 260 2.20 8.31 13.82
CA THR A 260 2.17 8.09 15.28
C THR A 260 2.09 9.41 16.03
N THR A 261 2.97 10.36 15.73
CA THR A 261 2.98 11.67 16.38
C THR A 261 1.74 12.49 16.03
N GLY A 262 1.25 12.41 14.79
CA GLY A 262 -0.03 12.98 14.38
C GLY A 262 -1.21 12.40 15.18
N THR A 263 -1.26 11.09 15.39
CA THR A 263 -2.33 10.46 16.20
C THR A 263 -2.29 10.94 17.65
N ILE A 264 -1.10 10.99 18.26
CA ILE A 264 -0.92 11.52 19.63
C ILE A 264 -1.36 12.98 19.70
N ALA A 265 -0.99 13.78 18.70
CA ALA A 265 -1.37 15.18 18.59
C ALA A 265 -2.89 15.35 18.56
N VAL A 266 -3.58 14.63 17.67
CA VAL A 266 -5.05 14.71 17.53
C VAL A 266 -5.75 14.35 18.84
N ILE A 267 -5.28 13.33 19.55
CA ILE A 267 -5.84 12.95 20.87
C ILE A 267 -5.73 14.11 21.86
N TYR A 268 -4.54 14.71 22.02
CA TYR A 268 -4.35 15.76 23.02
C TYR A 268 -4.96 17.11 22.62
N TYR A 269 -4.89 17.49 21.34
CA TYR A 269 -5.55 18.69 20.80
C TYR A 269 -7.08 18.61 20.86
N THR A 270 -7.65 17.41 20.97
CA THR A 270 -9.11 17.26 21.16
C THR A 270 -9.46 17.18 22.64
N ILE A 271 -8.79 16.31 23.41
CA ILE A 271 -9.17 16.04 24.81
C ILE A 271 -8.92 17.24 25.72
N ILE A 272 -7.74 17.89 25.63
CA ILE A 272 -7.38 18.95 26.59
C ILE A 272 -8.30 20.17 26.46
N PRO A 273 -8.59 20.71 25.26
CA PRO A 273 -9.52 21.82 25.12
C PRO A 273 -10.96 21.46 25.49
N VAL A 274 -11.43 20.26 25.16
CA VAL A 274 -12.78 19.79 25.54
C VAL A 274 -12.91 19.68 27.06
N LEU A 275 -11.90 19.13 27.74
CA LEU A 275 -11.88 19.08 29.21
C LEU A 275 -11.91 20.49 29.81
N TYR A 276 -11.15 21.43 29.25
CA TYR A 276 -11.17 22.83 29.68
C TYR A 276 -12.58 23.43 29.55
N VAL A 277 -13.23 23.26 28.40
CA VAL A 277 -14.61 23.73 28.18
C VAL A 277 -15.57 23.14 29.22
N HIS A 278 -15.47 21.85 29.52
CA HIS A 278 -16.32 21.20 30.54
C HIS A 278 -16.06 21.65 31.97
N CYS A 279 -14.84 22.11 32.28
CA CYS A 279 -14.51 22.68 33.58
C CYS A 279 -15.06 24.11 33.75
N VAL A 280 -15.19 24.85 32.64
CA VAL A 280 -15.64 26.25 32.65
C VAL A 280 -17.16 26.37 32.56
N VAL A 281 -17.79 25.56 31.72
CA VAL A 281 -19.24 25.58 31.49
C VAL A 281 -19.96 24.85 32.64
N PRO A 282 -21.20 25.23 33.00
CA PRO A 282 -21.91 24.58 34.11
C PRO A 282 -22.00 23.05 33.96
N TRP A 283 -21.79 22.33 35.06
CA TRP A 283 -21.67 20.87 35.08
C TRP A 283 -22.86 20.13 34.47
N PHE A 284 -24.08 20.70 34.56
CA PHE A 284 -25.28 20.11 33.95
C PHE A 284 -25.23 20.09 32.43
N PHE A 285 -24.58 21.08 31.80
CA PHE A 285 -24.38 21.12 30.36
C PHE A 285 -23.38 20.04 29.92
N SER A 286 -22.32 19.83 30.70
CA SER A 286 -21.37 18.74 30.49
C SER A 286 -22.05 17.37 30.54
N LEU A 287 -23.04 17.19 31.43
CA LEU A 287 -23.86 15.97 31.47
C LEU A 287 -24.71 15.81 30.19
N LEU A 288 -25.28 16.92 29.68
CA LEU A 288 -26.08 16.93 28.45
C LEU A 288 -25.24 16.65 27.19
N ALA A 289 -23.92 16.86 27.23
CA ALA A 289 -23.01 16.55 26.12
C ALA A 289 -22.72 15.04 25.99
N LEU A 290 -22.88 14.24 27.05
CA LEU A 290 -22.55 12.80 27.03
C LEU A 290 -23.30 11.99 25.96
N PRO A 291 -24.62 12.16 25.76
CA PRO A 291 -25.34 11.47 24.67
C PRO A 291 -24.82 11.84 23.28
N LEU A 292 -24.35 13.08 23.09
CA LEU A 292 -23.78 13.54 21.83
C LEU A 292 -22.43 12.86 21.56
N TYR A 293 -21.56 12.76 22.56
CA TYR A 293 -20.30 12.01 22.44
C TYR A 293 -20.53 10.51 22.21
N TYR A 294 -21.52 9.93 22.90
CA TYR A 294 -21.92 8.55 22.65
C TYR A 294 -22.37 8.36 21.19
N LEU A 295 -23.22 9.27 20.67
CA LEU A 295 -23.67 9.23 19.28
C LEU A 295 -22.50 9.33 18.30
N ILE A 296 -21.59 10.30 18.48
CA ILE A 296 -20.37 10.43 17.65
C ILE A 296 -19.56 9.13 17.70
N GLY A 297 -19.34 8.55 18.89
CA GLY A 297 -18.63 7.29 19.06
C GLY A 297 -19.26 6.13 18.28
N THR A 298 -20.60 5.99 18.35
CA THR A 298 -21.30 4.93 17.58
C THR A 298 -21.21 5.14 16.07
N LEU A 299 -21.23 6.39 15.58
CA LEU A 299 -21.06 6.69 14.16
C LEU A 299 -19.64 6.34 13.69
N CYS A 300 -18.61 6.68 14.47
CA CYS A 300 -17.23 6.33 14.19
C CYS A 300 -17.02 4.81 14.17
N LEU A 301 -17.63 4.06 15.11
CA LEU A 301 -17.55 2.59 15.13
C LEU A 301 -18.23 1.96 13.90
N ARG A 302 -19.38 2.49 13.47
CA ARG A 302 -20.05 2.03 12.24
C ARG A 302 -19.22 2.32 11.00
N TYR A 303 -18.63 3.51 10.92
CA TYR A 303 -17.70 3.86 9.86
C TYR A 303 -16.50 2.90 9.82
N TRP A 304 -15.87 2.65 10.98
CA TRP A 304 -14.72 1.76 11.08
C TRP A 304 -15.04 0.35 10.56
N ASN A 305 -16.18 -0.21 10.99
CA ASN A 305 -16.62 -1.53 10.58
C ASN A 305 -16.91 -1.64 9.07
N ALA A 306 -17.34 -0.55 8.42
CA ALA A 306 -17.58 -0.51 6.98
C ALA A 306 -16.30 -0.19 6.17
N CYS A 307 -15.44 0.69 6.67
CA CYS A 307 -14.26 1.19 5.96
C CYS A 307 -13.23 0.08 5.68
N VAL A 308 -13.03 -0.83 6.64
CA VAL A 308 -12.03 -1.91 6.52
C VAL A 308 -12.32 -2.84 5.31
N PRO A 309 -13.53 -3.43 5.17
CA PRO A 309 -13.88 -4.21 3.98
C PRO A 309 -13.73 -3.45 2.66
N PHE A 310 -14.15 -2.18 2.61
CA PHE A 310 -14.01 -1.38 1.39
C PHE A 310 -12.56 -1.15 1.00
N ARG A 311 -11.65 -0.88 1.96
CA ARG A 311 -10.21 -0.75 1.69
C ARG A 311 -9.63 -2.06 1.14
N TYR A 312 -10.06 -3.20 1.68
CA TYR A 312 -9.65 -4.51 1.17
C TYR A 312 -10.12 -4.74 -0.27
N CYS A 313 -11.39 -4.48 -0.57
CA CYS A 313 -11.92 -4.56 -1.93
C CYS A 313 -11.16 -3.66 -2.91
N ALA A 314 -10.82 -2.42 -2.51
CA ALA A 314 -10.08 -1.48 -3.35
C ALA A 314 -8.66 -1.97 -3.65
N THR A 315 -7.93 -2.48 -2.65
CA THR A 315 -6.58 -3.04 -2.84
C THR A 315 -6.61 -4.27 -3.76
N ASN A 316 -7.59 -5.16 -3.57
CA ASN A 316 -7.76 -6.33 -4.43
C ASN A 316 -8.06 -5.95 -5.88
N ALA A 317 -9.00 -5.03 -6.10
CA ALA A 317 -9.36 -4.59 -7.44
C ALA A 317 -8.17 -3.91 -8.16
N ARG A 318 -7.39 -3.08 -7.44
CA ARG A 318 -6.14 -2.49 -7.97
C ARG A 318 -5.11 -3.56 -8.35
N SER A 319 -5.00 -4.63 -7.57
CA SER A 319 -4.09 -5.74 -7.88
C SER A 319 -4.47 -6.44 -9.18
N GLU A 320 -5.77 -6.61 -9.44
CA GLU A 320 -6.27 -7.20 -10.69
C GLU A 320 -5.92 -6.33 -11.90
N VAL A 321 -6.09 -5.01 -11.80
CA VAL A 321 -5.65 -4.05 -12.82
C VAL A 321 -4.14 -4.19 -13.11
N ASN A 322 -3.31 -4.19 -12.05
CA ASN A 322 -1.86 -4.35 -12.20
C ASN A 322 -1.48 -5.70 -12.82
N SER A 323 -2.23 -6.76 -12.53
CA SER A 323 -2.00 -8.08 -13.11
C SER A 323 -2.27 -8.10 -14.62
N ILE A 324 -3.39 -7.52 -15.06
CA ILE A 324 -3.74 -7.44 -16.50
C ILE A 324 -2.68 -6.62 -17.24
N VAL A 325 -2.30 -5.46 -16.69
CA VAL A 325 -1.25 -4.62 -17.28
C VAL A 325 0.07 -5.37 -17.40
N GLY A 326 0.48 -6.10 -16.34
CA GLY A 326 1.68 -6.91 -16.36
C GLY A 326 1.65 -8.02 -17.41
N GLU A 327 0.51 -8.70 -17.57
CA GLU A 327 0.33 -9.75 -18.58
C GLU A 327 0.40 -9.19 -20.01
N VAL A 328 -0.26 -8.06 -20.26
CA VAL A 328 -0.25 -7.39 -21.57
C VAL A 328 1.14 -6.89 -21.94
N MET A 329 1.89 -6.31 -21.00
CA MET A 329 3.25 -5.83 -21.26
C MET A 329 4.19 -6.98 -21.67
N GLY A 330 4.07 -8.15 -21.03
CA GLY A 330 4.87 -9.32 -21.38
C GLY A 330 4.41 -10.06 -22.65
N SER A 331 3.11 -9.99 -22.98
CA SER A 331 2.49 -10.87 -24.00
C SER A 331 1.86 -10.11 -25.17
N ASN A 332 2.15 -8.83 -25.35
CA ASN A 332 1.53 -7.99 -26.39
C ASN A 332 1.63 -8.58 -27.81
N ALA A 333 2.80 -9.14 -28.18
CA ALA A 333 2.98 -9.77 -29.49
C ALA A 333 2.01 -10.95 -29.69
N VAL A 334 1.82 -11.77 -28.65
CA VAL A 334 0.93 -12.94 -28.66
C VAL A 334 -0.52 -12.50 -28.75
N ILE A 335 -0.93 -11.54 -27.92
CA ILE A 335 -2.30 -10.99 -27.92
C ILE A 335 -2.68 -10.46 -29.31
N ARG A 336 -1.77 -9.71 -29.94
CA ARG A 336 -1.99 -9.17 -31.29
C ARG A 336 -2.02 -10.26 -32.36
N ALA A 337 -1.18 -11.29 -32.23
CA ALA A 337 -1.18 -12.43 -33.15
C ALA A 337 -2.50 -13.23 -33.09
N TYR A 338 -3.11 -13.34 -31.92
CA TYR A 338 -4.40 -14.02 -31.74
C TYR A 338 -5.63 -13.14 -32.02
N GLY A 339 -5.45 -11.83 -32.20
CA GLY A 339 -6.57 -10.91 -32.46
C GLY A 339 -7.49 -10.71 -31.25
N ASP A 340 -6.99 -10.93 -30.04
CA ASP A 340 -7.78 -10.98 -28.79
C ASP A 340 -7.75 -9.65 -28.00
N GLN A 341 -7.46 -8.54 -28.69
CA GLN A 341 -7.31 -7.22 -28.06
C GLN A 341 -8.62 -6.74 -27.43
N GLU A 342 -9.76 -6.98 -28.09
CA GLU A 342 -11.07 -6.49 -27.63
C GLU A 342 -11.46 -7.12 -26.29
N ARG A 343 -11.33 -8.45 -26.17
CA ARG A 343 -11.60 -9.16 -24.91
C ARG A 343 -10.77 -8.62 -23.75
N ILE A 344 -9.45 -8.49 -23.96
CA ILE A 344 -8.54 -7.97 -22.93
C ILE A 344 -8.85 -6.52 -22.58
N THR A 345 -9.27 -5.72 -23.56
CA THR A 345 -9.70 -4.33 -23.31
C THR A 345 -10.95 -4.30 -22.43
N LEU A 346 -11.93 -5.16 -22.70
CA LEU A 346 -13.14 -5.29 -21.87
C LEU A 346 -12.80 -5.79 -20.45
N ASP A 347 -11.95 -6.82 -20.34
CA ASP A 347 -11.48 -7.33 -19.05
C ASP A 347 -10.78 -6.21 -18.23
N MET A 348 -9.98 -5.36 -18.90
CA MET A 348 -9.34 -4.21 -18.28
C MET A 348 -10.35 -3.13 -17.86
N CYS A 349 -11.33 -2.82 -18.71
CA CYS A 349 -12.40 -1.89 -18.37
C CYS A 349 -13.17 -2.34 -17.12
N ASP A 350 -13.56 -3.63 -17.05
CA ASP A 350 -14.26 -4.20 -15.91
C ASP A 350 -13.41 -4.14 -14.63
N ALA A 351 -12.10 -4.45 -14.72
CA ALA A 351 -11.18 -4.38 -13.60
C ALA A 351 -11.03 -2.94 -13.07
N VAL A 352 -10.85 -1.96 -13.97
CA VAL A 352 -10.76 -0.54 -13.60
C VAL A 352 -12.07 -0.04 -13.01
N ASP A 353 -13.21 -0.43 -13.56
CA ASP A 353 -14.53 -0.09 -13.03
C ASP A 353 -14.72 -0.62 -11.61
N ASN A 354 -14.28 -1.84 -11.34
CA ASN A 354 -14.34 -2.42 -10.00
C ASN A 354 -13.42 -1.69 -9.02
N GLU A 355 -12.21 -1.29 -9.44
CA GLU A 355 -11.32 -0.46 -8.63
C GLU A 355 -11.97 0.89 -8.30
N LEU A 356 -12.50 1.58 -9.31
CA LEU A 356 -13.16 2.88 -9.16
C LEU A 356 -14.37 2.78 -8.23
N LYS A 357 -15.22 1.76 -8.40
CA LYS A 357 -16.40 1.54 -7.52
C LYS A 357 -15.97 1.30 -6.08
N ALA A 358 -14.95 0.48 -5.84
CA ALA A 358 -14.46 0.20 -4.49
C ALA A 358 -13.84 1.44 -3.83
N ASP A 359 -12.99 2.16 -4.56
CA ASP A 359 -12.30 3.36 -4.05
C ASP A 359 -13.28 4.51 -3.80
N LEU A 360 -14.20 4.79 -4.73
CA LEU A 360 -15.20 5.84 -4.59
C LEU A 360 -16.09 5.62 -3.37
N ASN A 361 -16.62 4.41 -3.19
CA ASN A 361 -17.49 4.09 -2.07
C ASN A 361 -16.74 4.11 -0.74
N GLY A 362 -15.55 3.51 -0.70
CA GLY A 362 -14.74 3.39 0.52
C GLY A 362 -14.11 4.71 0.97
N GLN A 363 -13.37 5.39 0.09
CA GLN A 363 -12.56 6.55 0.45
C GLN A 363 -13.32 7.87 0.41
N ARG A 364 -14.29 8.02 -0.52
CA ARG A 364 -15.01 9.29 -0.70
C ARG A 364 -16.37 9.29 -0.03
N VAL A 365 -17.27 8.39 -0.44
CA VAL A 365 -18.67 8.40 0.01
C VAL A 365 -18.76 8.11 1.51
N LEU A 366 -18.16 7.00 1.97
CA LEU A 366 -18.21 6.60 3.37
C LEU A 366 -17.51 7.61 4.30
N LYS A 367 -16.38 8.18 3.86
CA LYS A 367 -15.67 9.23 4.60
C LYS A 367 -16.51 10.50 4.72
N ARG A 368 -17.08 11.00 3.62
CA ARG A 368 -17.98 12.17 3.62
C ARG A 368 -19.24 11.93 4.43
N TRP A 369 -19.78 10.71 4.42
CA TRP A 369 -20.92 10.32 5.25
C TRP A 369 -20.66 10.53 6.74
N LEU A 370 -19.45 10.19 7.23
CA LEU A 370 -19.06 10.39 8.62
C LEU A 370 -18.74 11.86 8.90
N ILE A 371 -17.89 12.49 8.08
CA ILE A 371 -17.47 13.89 8.27
C ILE A 371 -18.68 14.80 8.40
N ASN A 372 -19.63 14.74 7.46
CA ASN A 372 -20.81 15.62 7.48
C ASN A 372 -21.61 15.46 8.78
N ARG A 373 -21.77 14.23 9.30
CA ARG A 373 -22.52 13.97 10.53
C ARG A 373 -21.77 14.44 11.77
N VAL A 374 -20.48 14.16 11.86
CA VAL A 374 -19.65 14.57 13.00
C VAL A 374 -19.53 16.09 13.05
N VAL A 375 -19.29 16.74 11.91
CA VAL A 375 -19.27 18.21 11.80
C VAL A 375 -20.62 18.78 12.21
N CYS A 376 -21.75 18.32 11.66
CA CYS A 376 -23.08 18.82 12.08
C CYS A 376 -23.31 18.69 13.59
N LEU A 377 -23.05 17.51 14.18
CA LEU A 377 -23.21 17.28 15.62
C LEU A 377 -22.28 18.19 16.44
N TRP A 378 -21.05 18.38 15.98
CA TRP A 378 -20.09 19.27 16.61
C TRP A 378 -20.53 20.73 16.52
N SER A 379 -21.01 21.21 15.37
CA SER A 379 -21.53 22.58 15.21
C SER A 379 -22.73 22.83 16.13
N PHE A 380 -23.62 21.84 16.33
CA PHE A 380 -24.70 21.92 17.31
C PHE A 380 -24.16 22.06 18.74
N TYR A 381 -23.13 21.30 19.11
CA TYR A 381 -22.47 21.40 20.42
C TYR A 381 -21.81 22.77 20.61
N THR A 382 -21.05 23.26 19.63
CA THR A 382 -20.41 24.58 19.64
C THR A 382 -21.44 25.70 19.79
N THR A 383 -22.53 25.66 19.01
CA THR A 383 -23.61 26.66 19.09
C THR A 383 -24.30 26.62 20.46
N SER A 384 -24.57 25.43 21.00
CA SER A 384 -25.19 25.28 22.31
C SER A 384 -24.29 25.80 23.43
N THR A 385 -22.99 25.53 23.34
CA THR A 385 -21.98 26.03 24.29
C THR A 385 -21.93 27.56 24.27
N TYR A 386 -21.99 28.17 23.08
CA TYR A 386 -22.03 29.62 22.91
C TYR A 386 -23.29 30.24 23.54
N ILE A 387 -24.48 29.66 23.30
CA ILE A 387 -25.74 30.12 23.89
C ILE A 387 -25.68 30.03 25.43
N VAL A 388 -25.21 28.90 25.98
CA VAL A 388 -25.08 28.73 27.44
C VAL A 388 -24.07 29.73 28.02
N GLY A 389 -22.97 29.99 27.31
CA GLY A 389 -22.00 31.01 27.70
C GLY A 389 -22.59 32.42 27.72
N LEU A 390 -23.41 32.78 26.73
CA LEU A 390 -24.13 34.06 26.68
C LEU A 390 -25.17 34.21 27.80
N LEU A 391 -25.83 33.13 28.20
CA LEU A 391 -26.78 33.15 29.31
C LEU A 391 -26.10 33.24 30.67
N ASN A 392 -24.79 32.97 30.76
CA ASN A 392 -23.99 32.99 31.98
C ASN A 392 -22.83 34.00 31.89
N THR A 393 -23.06 35.14 31.24
CA THR A 393 -22.04 36.19 31.02
C THR A 393 -21.42 36.69 32.31
N ASP A 394 -22.21 36.77 33.37
CA ASP A 394 -21.80 37.29 34.67
C ASP A 394 -20.75 36.40 35.37
N HIS A 395 -20.71 35.11 35.01
CA HIS A 395 -19.80 34.13 35.60
C HIS A 395 -18.62 33.76 34.68
N LEU A 396 -18.82 33.67 33.36
CA LEU A 396 -17.77 33.19 32.46
C LEU A 396 -16.79 34.28 32.00
N GLY A 397 -17.20 35.56 31.92
CA GLY A 397 -16.36 36.63 31.35
C GLY A 397 -16.15 36.48 29.84
N ALA A 398 -16.05 37.61 29.13
CA ALA A 398 -16.02 37.64 27.66
C ALA A 398 -14.79 36.95 27.05
N GLY A 399 -13.61 37.10 27.67
CA GLY A 399 -12.36 36.49 27.23
C GLY A 399 -12.36 34.97 27.36
N THR A 400 -12.89 34.44 28.45
CA THR A 400 -13.00 32.98 28.66
C THR A 400 -13.96 32.36 27.66
N LEU A 401 -15.13 32.99 27.45
CA LEU A 401 -16.10 32.53 26.45
C LEU A 401 -15.49 32.54 25.04
N GLY A 402 -14.74 33.59 24.70
CA GLY A 402 -14.00 33.68 23.43
C GLY A 402 -12.98 32.56 23.26
N LEU A 403 -12.25 32.21 24.32
CA LEU A 403 -11.30 31.10 24.31
C LEU A 403 -11.99 29.74 24.13
N CYS A 404 -13.09 29.48 24.84
CA CYS A 404 -13.87 28.26 24.65
C CYS A 404 -14.36 28.14 23.20
N LEU A 405 -14.87 29.23 22.62
CA LEU A 405 -15.36 29.23 21.25
C LEU A 405 -14.24 28.99 20.24
N SER A 406 -13.09 29.65 20.39
CA SER A 406 -11.95 29.47 19.48
C SER A 406 -11.45 28.02 19.50
N MET A 407 -11.35 27.41 20.68
CA MET A 407 -10.97 26.00 20.84
C MET A 407 -11.95 25.04 20.16
N LEU A 408 -13.25 25.24 20.32
CA LEU A 408 -14.27 24.40 19.69
C LEU A 408 -14.25 24.53 18.17
N LEU A 409 -14.06 25.74 17.63
CA LEU A 409 -13.97 25.98 16.19
C LEU A 409 -12.69 25.39 15.59
N VAL A 410 -11.56 25.45 16.30
CA VAL A 410 -10.31 24.80 15.85
C VAL A 410 -10.49 23.29 15.77
N ILE A 411 -11.15 22.67 16.76
CA ILE A 411 -11.46 21.24 16.68
C ILE A 411 -12.36 20.96 15.47
N GLU A 412 -13.38 21.79 15.23
CA GLU A 412 -14.28 21.65 14.07
C GLU A 412 -13.51 21.65 12.74
N ALA A 413 -12.60 22.62 12.58
CA ALA A 413 -11.76 22.75 11.39
C ALA A 413 -10.79 21.58 11.19
N LEU A 414 -10.41 20.90 12.28
CA LEU A 414 -9.48 19.78 12.24
C LEU A 414 -10.15 18.41 12.00
N ILE A 415 -11.48 18.30 12.12
CA ILE A 415 -12.19 17.02 11.93
C ILE A 415 -11.91 16.43 10.54
N GLU A 416 -12.07 17.22 9.47
CA GLU A 416 -11.87 16.75 8.09
C GLU A 416 -10.40 16.42 7.79
N PRO A 417 -9.41 17.31 8.01
CA PRO A 417 -8.00 17.00 7.80
C PRO A 417 -7.51 15.78 8.59
N ASN A 418 -7.97 15.60 9.84
CA ASN A 418 -7.59 14.44 10.65
C ASN A 418 -8.15 13.14 10.08
N MET A 419 -9.38 13.17 9.56
CA MET A 419 -9.99 12.02 8.89
C MET A 419 -9.33 11.70 7.55
N GLU A 420 -8.84 12.71 6.82
CA GLU A 420 -8.06 12.50 5.59
C GLU A 420 -6.70 11.88 5.87
N ASN A 421 -6.03 12.34 6.93
CA ASN A 421 -4.74 11.81 7.34
C ASN A 421 -4.82 10.41 7.99
N ALA A 422 -6.00 10.01 8.48
CA ALA A 422 -6.22 8.70 9.10
C ALA A 422 -6.41 7.55 8.08
N THR A 423 -6.80 7.85 6.85
CA THR A 423 -6.87 6.86 5.75
C THR A 423 -5.52 6.70 5.08
#